data_AF-A0AAV0CM63-F1
#
_entry.id   AF-A0AAV0CM63-F1
#
_cell.length_a   1.000
_cell.length_b   1.000
_cell.length_c   1.000
_cell.angle_alpha   90.00
_cell.angle_beta   90.00
_cell.angle_gamma   90.00
#
_symmetry.space_group_name_H-M   'P 1'
#
loop_
_entity.id
_entity.type
_entity.pdbx_description
1 polymer ?
#
loop_
_entity_poly.entity_id
_entity_poly.type
_entity_poly.pdbx_seq_one_letter_code
_entity_poly.pdbx_strand_id
1 'polypeptide(L)'
;MTVQPKVRVFAWRLAHESLLTMMCKWRRNLGISSVCRLCGQGRRDGYHVVVACIKVRALVLEMHKHWALPLGRKHGADWLLVLLNSVDERMKANLLLIFWRSWHLRNDVIHNKGKTTIVDSIAE
;
A
#
# COMPACT_ATOMS: atom_id res chain seq x y z
N MET A 1 -12.09 -3.98 16.38
CA MET A 1 -12.47 -3.07 15.27
C MET A 1 -12.63 -3.92 14.02
N THR A 2 -13.77 -3.81 13.34
CA THR A 2 -14.04 -4.53 12.09
C THR A 2 -13.40 -3.79 10.92
N VAL A 3 -12.50 -4.46 10.19
CA VAL A 3 -11.91 -3.91 8.96
C VAL A 3 -12.99 -3.87 7.88
N GLN A 4 -13.21 -2.71 7.28
CA GLN A 4 -14.23 -2.53 6.23
C GLN A 4 -14.03 -3.53 5.07
N PRO A 5 -15.11 -4.06 4.45
CA PRO A 5 -15.00 -5.03 3.35
C PRO A 5 -14.09 -4.58 2.20
N LYS A 6 -14.11 -3.30 1.85
CA LYS A 6 -13.25 -2.72 0.79
C LYS A 6 -11.75 -2.88 1.09
N VAL A 7 -11.35 -2.68 2.35
CA VAL A 7 -9.97 -2.83 2.80
C VAL A 7 -9.55 -4.30 2.80
N ARG A 8 -10.47 -5.23 3.10
CA ARG A 8 -10.21 -6.68 3.02
C ARG A 8 -9.97 -7.14 1.58
N VAL A 9 -10.78 -6.67 0.63
CA VAL A 9 -10.59 -6.96 -0.81
C VAL A 9 -9.25 -6.39 -1.29
N PHE A 10 -8.90 -5.18 -0.86
CA PHE A 10 -7.58 -4.61 -1.13
C PHE A 10 -6.45 -5.47 -0.56
N ALA A 11 -6.54 -5.89 0.70
CA ALA A 11 -5.53 -6.70 1.36
C ALA A 11 -5.28 -8.02 0.61
N TRP A 12 -6.37 -8.67 0.18
CA TRP A 12 -6.29 -9.86 -0.66
C TRP A 12 -5.57 -9.56 -1.99
N ARG A 13 -5.94 -8.48 -2.68
CA ARG A 13 -5.27 -8.08 -3.92
C ARG A 13 -3.79 -7.74 -3.72
N LEU A 14 -3.44 -7.14 -2.58
CA LEU A 14 -2.07 -6.80 -2.22
C LEU A 14 -1.24 -8.07 -1.96
N ALA A 15 -1.79 -9.04 -1.24
CA ALA A 15 -1.15 -10.33 -0.97
C ALA A 15 -0.83 -11.11 -2.26
N HIS A 16 -1.74 -11.07 -3.23
CA HIS A 16 -1.62 -11.82 -4.48
C HIS A 16 -0.93 -11.04 -5.62
N GLU A 17 -0.30 -9.90 -5.33
CA GLU A 17 0.33 -9.01 -6.33
C GLU A 17 -0.62 -8.71 -7.52
N SER A 18 -1.93 -8.64 -7.22
CA SER A 18 -3.03 -8.48 -8.18
C SER A 18 -3.72 -7.13 -8.06
N LEU A 19 -3.17 -6.23 -7.22
CA LEU A 19 -3.48 -4.81 -7.32
C LEU A 19 -3.23 -4.37 -8.76
N LEU A 20 -4.19 -3.65 -9.36
CA LEU A 20 -4.09 -3.04 -10.70
C LEU A 20 -3.04 -1.92 -10.72
N THR A 21 -1.83 -2.26 -10.32
CA THR A 21 -0.62 -1.48 -10.44
C THR A 21 -0.17 -1.58 -11.89
N MET A 22 0.64 -0.62 -12.31
CA MET A 22 1.24 -0.68 -13.64
C MET A 22 2.14 -1.92 -13.83
N MET A 23 2.55 -2.64 -12.78
CA MET A 23 3.24 -3.92 -12.91
C MET A 23 2.32 -5.02 -13.45
N CYS A 24 1.04 -5.06 -13.04
CA CYS A 24 0.05 -5.93 -13.68
C CYS A 24 -0.18 -5.56 -15.13
N LYS A 25 -0.12 -4.26 -15.47
CA LYS A 25 -0.20 -3.82 -16.87
C LYS A 25 1.05 -4.20 -17.68
N TRP A 26 2.24 -4.09 -17.09
CA TRP A 26 3.50 -4.51 -17.69
C TRP A 26 3.55 -6.03 -17.91
N ARG A 27 3.18 -6.83 -16.90
CA ARG A 27 3.07 -8.30 -17.02
C ARG A 27 2.08 -8.75 -18.10
N ARG A 28 1.08 -7.92 -18.40
CA ARG A 28 0.12 -8.13 -19.50
C ARG A 28 0.60 -7.54 -20.83
N ASN A 29 1.88 -7.19 -20.96
CA ASN A 29 2.50 -6.56 -22.14
C ASN A 29 1.79 -5.30 -22.64
N LEU A 30 1.12 -4.54 -21.76
CA LEU A 30 0.41 -3.31 -22.14
C LEU A 30 1.33 -2.09 -22.32
N GLY A 31 2.64 -2.29 -22.55
CA GLY A 31 3.58 -1.21 -22.90
C GLY A 31 3.92 -0.20 -21.79
N ILE A 32 3.73 -0.54 -20.51
CA ILE A 32 3.89 0.42 -19.39
C ILE A 32 5.10 0.06 -18.52
N SER A 33 6.00 1.03 -18.31
CA SER A 33 7.21 0.88 -17.48
C SER A 33 6.98 0.30 -16.07
N SER A 34 7.86 -0.61 -15.67
CA SER A 34 7.92 -1.24 -14.34
C SER A 34 8.40 -0.30 -13.22
N VAL A 35 8.96 0.86 -13.58
CA VAL A 35 9.49 1.89 -12.67
C VAL A 35 8.35 2.69 -12.05
N CYS A 36 8.42 3.04 -10.76
CA CYS A 36 7.36 3.81 -10.10
C CYS A 36 7.19 5.22 -10.68
N ARG A 37 5.97 5.60 -11.11
CA ARG A 37 5.66 6.96 -11.62
C ARG A 37 5.77 8.06 -10.58
N LEU A 38 5.72 7.74 -9.29
CA LEU A 38 5.76 8.76 -8.22
C LEU A 38 7.17 9.12 -7.77
N CYS A 39 8.09 8.16 -7.79
CA CYS A 39 9.46 8.37 -7.29
C CYS A 39 10.54 8.10 -8.34
N GLY A 40 10.18 7.63 -9.54
CA GLY A 40 11.13 7.31 -10.60
C GLY A 40 12.03 6.10 -10.30
N GLN A 41 11.77 5.36 -9.21
CA GLN A 41 12.63 4.28 -8.73
C GLN A 41 11.83 2.99 -8.43
N GLY A 42 12.54 1.87 -8.40
CA GLY A 42 12.03 0.59 -7.90
C GLY A 42 11.07 -0.16 -8.84
N ARG A 43 11.05 -1.48 -8.70
CA ARG A 43 10.03 -2.34 -9.31
C ARG A 43 8.71 -2.12 -8.56
N ARG A 44 7.63 -1.80 -9.27
CA ARG A 44 6.29 -1.59 -8.68
C ARG A 44 5.65 -2.90 -8.18
N ASP A 45 6.22 -3.52 -7.17
CA ASP A 45 5.53 -4.56 -6.42
C ASP A 45 4.63 -3.95 -5.32
N GLY A 46 3.76 -4.78 -4.74
CA GLY A 46 2.83 -4.36 -3.70
C GLY A 46 3.53 -3.67 -2.53
N TYR A 47 4.69 -4.18 -2.12
CA TYR A 47 5.48 -3.62 -1.02
C TYR A 47 5.99 -2.21 -1.33
N HIS A 48 6.56 -1.98 -2.51
CA HIS A 48 7.01 -0.64 -2.90
C HIS A 48 5.85 0.35 -2.94
N VAL A 49 4.70 -0.08 -3.43
CA VAL A 49 3.50 0.76 -3.59
C VAL A 49 2.96 1.26 -2.26
N VAL A 50 3.05 0.46 -1.19
CA VAL A 50 2.40 0.77 0.11
C VAL A 50 3.38 1.03 1.26
N VAL A 51 4.66 0.69 1.11
CA VAL A 51 5.68 0.85 2.15
C VAL A 51 6.90 1.66 1.66
N ALA A 52 7.53 1.22 0.57
CA ALA A 52 8.89 1.70 0.24
C ALA A 52 8.95 2.97 -0.63
N CYS A 53 7.87 3.33 -1.32
CA CYS A 53 7.85 4.52 -2.18
C CYS A 53 8.12 5.78 -1.35
N ILE A 54 9.09 6.60 -1.74
CA ILE A 54 9.47 7.81 -0.99
C ILE A 54 8.30 8.79 -0.78
N LYS A 55 7.37 8.87 -1.73
CA LYS A 55 6.17 9.71 -1.63
C LYS A 55 5.13 9.17 -0.64
N VAL A 56 5.16 7.86 -0.37
CA VAL A 56 4.29 7.18 0.62
C VAL A 56 4.97 7.13 1.98
N ARG A 57 6.31 7.14 2.02
CA ARG A 57 7.13 7.01 3.21
C ARG A 57 6.83 8.10 4.26
N ALA A 58 6.46 9.31 3.85
CA ALA A 58 6.04 10.36 4.79
C ALA A 58 4.80 9.96 5.60
N LEU A 59 3.78 9.40 4.94
CA LEU A 59 2.58 8.89 5.61
C LEU A 59 2.92 7.75 6.56
N VAL A 60 3.73 6.79 6.09
CA VAL A 60 4.16 5.63 6.90
C VAL A 60 4.95 6.08 8.14
N LEU A 61 5.87 7.04 7.99
CA LEU A 61 6.65 7.58 9.10
C LEU A 61 5.77 8.31 10.12
N GLU A 62 4.78 9.08 9.68
CA GLU A 62 3.86 9.73 10.61
C GLU A 62 3.00 8.72 11.36
N MET A 63 2.50 7.69 10.67
CA MET A 63 1.75 6.61 11.32
C MET A 63 2.62 5.80 12.30
N HIS A 64 3.93 5.68 12.03
CA HIS A 64 4.88 5.02 12.91
C HIS A 64 5.09 5.76 14.26
N LYS A 65 4.72 7.05 14.34
CA LYS A 65 4.72 7.78 15.62
C LYS A 65 3.56 7.37 16.53
N HIS A 66 2.47 6.86 15.95
CA HIS A 66 1.28 6.45 16.68
C HIS A 66 1.22 4.94 16.91
N TRP A 67 1.85 4.15 16.05
CA TRP A 67 1.87 2.70 16.13
C TRP A 67 3.29 2.17 15.91
N ALA A 68 3.71 1.19 16.71
CA ALA A 68 4.99 0.49 16.50
C ALA A 68 4.88 -0.45 15.28
N LEU A 69 4.96 0.12 14.08
CA LEU A 69 4.78 -0.62 12.83
C LEU A 69 6.03 -1.48 12.55
N PRO A 70 5.93 -2.81 12.45
CA PRO A 70 7.08 -3.68 12.16
C PRO A 70 7.42 -3.66 10.66
N LEU A 71 7.63 -2.47 10.09
CA LEU A 71 7.93 -2.27 8.68
C LEU A 71 9.43 -2.41 8.45
N GLY A 72 9.85 -3.67 8.31
CA GLY A 72 11.22 -4.04 7.94
C GLY A 72 11.41 -4.24 6.44
N ARG A 73 12.51 -4.90 6.07
CA ARG A 73 12.84 -5.27 4.69
C ARG A 73 11.76 -6.21 4.12
N LYS A 74 11.49 -6.17 2.81
CA LYS A 74 10.57 -7.14 2.17
C LYS A 74 11.12 -8.56 2.31
N HIS A 75 10.37 -9.45 2.94
CA HIS A 75 10.70 -10.87 3.06
C HIS A 75 9.92 -11.70 2.03
N GLY A 76 10.48 -11.87 0.84
CA GLY A 76 9.88 -12.74 -0.20
C GLY A 76 8.55 -12.26 -0.77
N ALA A 77 7.84 -13.15 -1.47
CA ALA A 77 6.54 -12.87 -2.08
C ALA A 77 5.43 -12.75 -1.02
N ASP A 78 5.50 -13.54 0.06
CA ASP A 78 4.48 -13.63 1.10
C ASP A 78 4.65 -12.62 2.25
N TRP A 79 5.43 -11.55 2.00
CA TRP A 79 5.80 -10.55 3.00
C TRP A 79 4.60 -10.01 3.80
N LEU A 80 3.44 -9.83 3.16
CA LEU A 80 2.24 -9.30 3.81
C LEU A 80 1.67 -10.29 4.82
N LEU A 81 1.62 -11.59 4.47
CA LEU A 81 1.10 -12.62 5.36
C LEU A 81 2.05 -12.82 6.55
N VAL A 82 3.35 -12.84 6.30
CA VAL A 82 4.38 -12.91 7.36
C VAL A 82 4.26 -11.73 8.31
N LEU A 83 4.11 -10.51 7.78
CA LEU A 83 3.93 -9.31 8.57
C LEU A 83 2.66 -9.38 9.43
N LEU A 84 1.52 -9.72 8.83
CA LEU A 84 0.25 -9.79 9.56
C LEU A 84 0.28 -10.89 10.62
N ASN A 85 0.91 -12.04 10.36
CA ASN A 85 1.01 -13.13 11.33
C ASN A 85 1.89 -12.78 12.54
N SER A 86 2.75 -11.76 12.43
CA SER A 86 3.66 -11.33 13.50
C SER A 86 3.04 -10.32 14.48
N VAL A 87 1.80 -9.88 14.27
CA VAL A 87 1.16 -8.83 15.08
C VAL A 87 -0.25 -9.20 15.53
N ASP A 88 -0.76 -8.53 16.57
CA ASP A 88 -2.12 -8.73 17.06
C ASP A 88 -3.21 -8.23 16.10
N GLU A 89 -4.46 -8.62 16.33
CA GLU A 89 -5.61 -8.27 15.47
C GLU A 89 -5.83 -6.76 15.32
N ARG A 90 -5.53 -5.97 16.37
CA ARG A 90 -5.68 -4.52 16.31
C ARG A 90 -4.62 -3.92 15.39
N MET A 91 -3.39 -4.38 15.50
CA MET A 91 -2.28 -3.95 14.66
C MET A 91 -2.46 -4.43 13.21
N LYS A 92 -2.98 -5.64 12.98
CA LYS A 92 -3.37 -6.11 11.64
C LYS A 92 -4.34 -5.12 10.98
N ALA A 93 -5.40 -4.73 11.70
CA ALA A 93 -6.38 -3.77 11.21
C ALA A 93 -5.73 -2.42 10.86
N ASN A 94 -4.87 -1.91 11.73
CA ASN A 94 -4.16 -0.64 11.51
C ASN A 94 -3.23 -0.70 10.30
N LEU A 95 -2.43 -1.76 10.16
CA LEU A 95 -1.55 -1.97 9.01
C LEU A 95 -2.33 -2.00 7.69
N LEU A 96 -3.42 -2.77 7.64
CA LEU A 96 -4.26 -2.85 6.44
C LEU A 96 -4.89 -1.50 6.07
N LEU A 97 -5.32 -0.72 7.07
CA LEU A 97 -5.83 0.64 6.86
C LEU A 97 -4.73 1.57 6.32
N ILE A 98 -3.51 1.54 6.88
CA ILE A 98 -2.38 2.36 6.40
C ILE A 98 -2.01 1.98 4.96
N PHE A 99 -1.94 0.68 4.65
CA PHE A 99 -1.61 0.23 3.30
C PHE A 99 -2.68 0.64 2.29
N TRP A 100 -3.95 0.54 2.67
CA TRP A 100 -5.06 1.05 1.86
C TRP A 100 -4.93 2.55 1.62
N ARG A 101 -4.69 3.35 2.67
CA ARG A 101 -4.51 4.81 2.57
C ARG A 101 -3.34 5.18 1.66
N SER A 102 -2.22 4.51 1.85
CA SER A 102 -1.01 4.68 1.04
C SER A 102 -1.30 4.44 -0.44
N TRP A 103 -2.02 3.36 -0.74
CA TRP A 103 -2.45 3.03 -2.10
C TRP A 103 -3.45 4.05 -2.66
N HIS A 104 -4.42 4.46 -1.85
CA HIS A 104 -5.46 5.41 -2.23
C HIS A 104 -4.87 6.79 -2.58
N LEU A 105 -4.08 7.37 -1.67
CA LEU A 105 -3.40 8.65 -1.88
C LEU A 105 -2.52 8.62 -3.12
N ARG A 106 -1.78 7.52 -3.30
CA ARG A 106 -0.99 7.31 -4.51
C ARG A 106 -1.85 7.32 -5.77
N ASN A 107 -2.99 6.63 -5.78
CA ASN A 107 -3.86 6.61 -6.94
C ASN A 107 -4.49 7.98 -7.21
N ASP A 108 -4.84 8.71 -6.16
CA ASP A 108 -5.36 10.07 -6.27
C ASP A 108 -4.35 11.02 -6.91
N VAL A 109 -3.07 10.94 -6.54
CA VAL A 109 -2.00 11.71 -7.20
C VAL A 109 -1.84 11.31 -8.67
N ILE A 110 -1.96 10.02 -9.00
CA ILE A 110 -1.76 9.54 -10.36
C ILE A 110 -2.96 9.86 -11.28
N HIS A 111 -4.18 9.84 -10.74
CA HIS A 111 -5.42 9.83 -11.54
C HIS A 111 -6.34 11.04 -11.31
N ASN A 112 -6.36 11.62 -10.10
CA ASN A 112 -7.36 12.61 -9.68
C ASN A 112 -6.75 13.97 -9.30
N LYS A 113 -5.51 14.26 -9.72
CA LYS A 113 -4.79 15.52 -9.48
C LYS A 113 -4.45 15.81 -8.00
N GLY A 114 -4.44 14.81 -7.11
CA GLY A 114 -3.91 14.97 -5.75
C GLY A 114 -4.78 15.78 -4.79
N LYS A 115 -6.11 15.71 -4.93
CA LYS A 115 -7.07 16.48 -4.11
C LYS A 115 -7.48 15.77 -2.82
N THR A 116 -7.23 14.47 -2.68
CA THR A 116 -7.69 13.71 -1.52
C THR A 116 -6.82 13.98 -0.29
N THR A 117 -7.44 14.41 0.80
CA THR A 117 -6.75 14.55 2.09
C THR A 117 -6.78 13.25 2.90
N ILE A 118 -5.91 13.15 3.91
CA ILE A 118 -5.88 12.02 4.86
C ILE A 118 -7.23 11.90 5.60
N VAL A 119 -7.94 13.01 5.80
CA VAL A 119 -9.18 13.11 6.58
C VAL A 119 -10.40 12.61 5.80
N ASP A 120 -10.56 13.05 4.55
CA ASP A 120 -11.66 12.61 3.65
C ASP A 120 -11.69 11.10 3.50
N SER A 121 -10.48 10.55 3.50
CA SER A 121 -10.22 9.15 3.46
C SER A 121 -10.87 8.40 4.63
N ILE A 122 -10.77 8.90 5.87
CA ILE A 122 -11.22 8.22 7.11
C ILE A 122 -12.75 8.20 7.25
N ALA A 123 -13.45 9.12 6.59
CA ALA A 123 -14.89 9.30 6.70
C ALA A 123 -15.74 8.40 5.77
N GLU A 124 -15.11 7.70 4.81
CA GLU A 124 -15.77 6.73 3.90
C GLU A 124 -15.68 5.26 4.34
#